data_AF-A0A7V6PG92-F1
#
_entry.id   AF-A0A7V6PG92-F1
#
_cell.length_a   1.000
_cell.length_b   1.000
_cell.length_c   1.000
_cell.angle_alpha   90.00
_cell.angle_beta   90.00
_cell.angle_gamma   90.00
#
_symmetry.space_group_name_H-M   'P 1'
#
loop_
_entity.id
_entity.type
_entity.pdbx_description
1 polymer ?
#
loop_
_entity_poly.entity_id
_entity_poly.type
_entity_poly.pdbx_seq_one_letter_code
_entity_poly.pdbx_strand_id
1 'polypeptide(L)'
;EATAGVTGNTGTISSLESKLTSLQEKVTQASRQPDATVLIAANALKMAIDRGGSFKAELDTYASIAPDEASIEQLRAHADKGVPTVADLNAWFGAVANRIVATENKLPPDAGIWDQLVASARGLVSVRPVAGNVSGTGVGPITARMEAALQAGDLERALTEWEQLPADAKATSQEFADQMRARRNADALVQRLVADSLKPKASADEAGGAPASSGQ
;
A
#
# COMPACT_ATOMS: atom_id res chain seq x y z
N GLU A 1 69.70 16.77 0.70
CA GLU A 1 68.39 17.22 1.22
C GLU A 1 67.19 16.71 0.41
N ALA A 2 67.26 16.60 -0.93
CA ALA A 2 66.14 16.11 -1.76
C ALA A 2 65.66 14.67 -1.44
N THR A 3 66.56 13.77 -1.01
CA THR A 3 66.22 12.38 -0.70
C THR A 3 65.44 12.21 0.61
N ALA A 4 65.61 13.09 1.59
CA ALA A 4 64.89 13.03 2.87
C ALA A 4 63.41 13.45 2.71
N GLY A 5 63.13 14.42 1.83
CA GLY A 5 61.76 14.85 1.51
C GLY A 5 60.96 13.79 0.77
N VAL A 6 61.59 13.05 -0.14
CA VAL A 6 60.93 11.94 -0.87
C VAL A 6 60.55 10.80 0.08
N THR A 7 61.42 10.41 1.01
CA THR A 7 61.11 9.35 1.99
C THR A 7 60.02 9.75 2.98
N GLY A 8 59.98 11.02 3.40
CA GLY A 8 58.91 11.57 4.24
C GLY A 8 57.56 11.62 3.51
N ASN A 9 57.56 11.96 2.22
CA ASN A 9 56.37 11.90 1.38
C ASN A 9 55.87 10.47 1.17
N THR A 10 56.76 9.49 0.96
CA THR A 10 56.36 8.08 0.84
C THR A 10 55.71 7.56 2.13
N GLY A 11 56.28 7.90 3.29
CA GLY A 11 55.71 7.49 4.59
C GLY A 11 54.34 8.10 4.88
N THR A 12 54.11 9.35 4.45
CA THR A 12 52.79 10.00 4.59
C THR A 12 51.76 9.44 3.64
N ILE A 13 52.13 9.09 2.40
CA ILE A 13 51.25 8.42 1.43
C ILE A 13 50.80 7.06 1.96
N SER A 14 51.73 6.21 2.43
CA SER A 14 51.37 4.90 2.98
C SER A 14 50.50 4.99 4.24
N SER A 15 50.67 6.04 5.05
CA SER A 15 49.79 6.32 6.20
C SER A 15 48.37 6.71 5.77
N LEU A 16 48.24 7.51 4.72
CA LEU A 16 46.94 7.91 4.17
C LEU A 16 46.21 6.73 3.51
N GLU A 17 46.91 5.89 2.76
CA GLU A 17 46.35 4.66 2.18
C GLU A 17 45.81 3.73 3.27
N SER A 18 46.59 3.50 4.33
CA SER A 18 46.16 2.68 5.47
C SER A 18 44.94 3.26 6.18
N LYS A 19 44.89 4.58 6.34
CA LYS A 19 43.73 5.28 6.93
C LYS A 19 42.51 5.19 6.02
N LEU A 20 42.68 5.30 4.70
CA LEU A 20 41.59 5.20 3.73
C LEU A 20 40.99 3.80 3.76
N THR A 21 41.80 2.74 3.71
CA THR A 21 41.33 1.35 3.81
C THR A 21 40.58 1.11 5.13
N SER A 22 41.13 1.58 6.26
CA SER A 22 40.44 1.46 7.56
C SER A 22 39.13 2.24 7.60
N LEU A 23 39.07 3.41 6.96
CA LEU A 23 37.85 4.19 6.84
C LEU A 23 36.82 3.44 5.99
N GLN A 24 37.26 2.86 4.88
CA GLN A 24 36.42 2.13 3.94
C GLN A 24 35.86 0.84 4.57
N GLU A 25 36.65 0.12 5.36
CA GLU A 25 36.20 -1.00 6.17
C GLU A 25 35.18 -0.57 7.24
N LYS A 26 35.46 0.50 7.98
CA LYS A 26 34.54 1.04 8.99
C LYS A 26 33.24 1.54 8.40
N VAL A 27 33.29 2.21 7.24
CA VAL A 27 32.11 2.63 6.48
C VAL A 27 31.33 1.41 6.05
N THR A 28 31.97 0.40 5.45
CA THR A 28 31.29 -0.85 5.04
C THR A 28 30.67 -1.58 6.23
N GLN A 29 31.34 -1.61 7.38
CA GLN A 29 30.83 -2.24 8.60
C GLN A 29 29.67 -1.47 9.22
N ALA A 30 29.69 -0.14 9.17
CA ALA A 30 28.58 0.72 9.58
C ALA A 30 27.37 0.55 8.64
N SER A 31 27.59 0.48 7.32
CA SER A 31 26.54 0.23 6.32
C SER A 31 25.84 -1.13 6.47
N ARG A 32 26.51 -2.10 7.11
CA ARG A 32 25.95 -3.42 7.42
C ARG A 32 25.02 -3.41 8.63
N GLN A 33 25.00 -2.34 9.42
CA GLN A 33 24.08 -2.21 10.55
C GLN A 33 22.75 -1.61 10.06
N PRO A 34 21.59 -2.11 10.53
CA PRO A 34 20.31 -1.48 10.24
C PRO A 34 20.28 -0.05 10.78
N ASP A 35 19.78 0.88 9.98
CA ASP A 35 19.71 2.29 10.36
C ASP A 35 18.55 2.49 11.35
N ALA A 36 18.89 2.52 12.63
CA ALA A 36 17.92 2.69 13.72
C ALA A 36 17.11 3.99 13.57
N THR A 37 17.68 5.04 12.99
CA THR A 37 16.98 6.32 12.76
C THR A 37 15.92 6.16 11.67
N VAL A 38 16.22 5.47 10.57
CA VAL A 38 15.24 5.14 9.51
C VAL A 38 14.11 4.27 10.06
N LEU A 39 14.42 3.25 10.88
CA LEU A 39 13.41 2.39 11.49
C LEU A 39 12.46 3.17 12.42
N ILE A 40 13.00 4.07 13.25
CA ILE A 40 12.18 4.92 14.13
C ILE A 40 11.27 5.82 13.30
N ALA A 41 11.79 6.45 12.25
CA ALA A 41 11.00 7.29 11.35
C ALA A 41 9.90 6.49 10.61
N ALA A 42 10.22 5.28 10.13
CA ALA A 42 9.25 4.39 9.49
C ALA A 42 8.12 3.99 10.45
N ASN A 43 8.45 3.69 11.72
CA ASN A 43 7.45 3.39 12.75
C ASN A 43 6.62 4.61 13.14
N ALA A 44 7.21 5.81 13.20
CA ALA A 44 6.47 7.04 13.43
C ALA A 44 5.45 7.31 12.30
N LEU A 45 5.89 7.15 11.05
CA LEU A 45 5.02 7.23 9.88
C LEU A 45 3.91 6.18 9.93
N LYS A 46 4.24 4.94 10.32
CA LYS A 46 3.25 3.88 10.54
C LYS A 46 2.16 4.30 11.53
N MET A 47 2.56 4.78 12.70
CA MET A 47 1.61 5.19 13.74
C MET A 47 0.72 6.36 13.29
N ALA A 48 1.26 7.29 12.49
CA ALA A 48 0.49 8.39 11.94
C ALA A 48 -0.57 7.90 10.93
N ILE A 49 -0.19 6.99 10.02
CA ILE A 49 -1.12 6.35 9.07
C ILE A 49 -2.17 5.51 9.79
N ASP A 50 -1.77 4.76 10.82
CA ASP A 50 -2.69 3.94 11.62
C ASP A 50 -3.73 4.80 12.36
N ARG A 51 -3.39 6.04 12.73
CA ARG A 51 -4.33 7.01 13.30
C ARG A 51 -5.37 7.54 12.29
N GLY A 52 -5.07 7.45 10.99
CA GLY A 52 -5.95 7.85 9.89
C GLY A 52 -6.04 9.35 9.60
N GLY A 53 -5.31 10.18 10.35
CA GLY A 53 -5.18 11.62 10.10
C GLY A 53 -4.06 11.95 9.12
N SER A 54 -3.76 13.25 8.96
CA SER A 54 -2.57 13.68 8.22
C SER A 54 -1.31 13.05 8.80
N PHE A 55 -0.45 12.55 7.92
CA PHE A 55 0.86 11.98 8.25
C PHE A 55 1.99 12.72 7.51
N LYS A 56 1.72 13.93 7.03
CA LYS A 56 2.64 14.74 6.22
C LYS A 56 3.96 15.01 6.95
N ALA A 57 3.88 15.41 8.21
CA ALA A 57 5.06 15.76 9.00
C ALA A 57 6.00 14.54 9.17
N GLU A 58 5.42 13.37 9.43
CA GLU A 58 6.15 12.11 9.56
C GLU A 58 6.72 11.65 8.22
N LEU A 59 5.98 11.84 7.12
CA LEU A 59 6.46 11.54 5.77
C LEU A 59 7.64 12.43 5.37
N ASP A 60 7.56 13.74 5.63
CA ASP A 60 8.63 14.70 5.36
C ASP A 60 9.87 14.38 6.20
N THR A 61 9.67 14.00 7.47
CA THR A 61 10.75 13.55 8.36
C THR A 61 11.42 12.30 7.80
N TYR A 62 10.64 11.28 7.42
CA TYR A 62 11.18 10.05 6.81
C TYR A 62 11.96 10.36 5.53
N ALA A 63 11.41 11.18 4.64
CA ALA A 63 12.04 11.56 3.38
C ALA A 63 13.36 12.34 3.57
N SER A 64 13.50 13.09 4.67
CA SER A 64 14.73 13.81 4.99
C SER A 64 15.89 12.88 5.40
N ILE A 65 15.56 11.68 5.87
CA ILE A 65 16.53 10.66 6.33
C ILE A 65 16.78 9.62 5.22
N ALA A 66 15.75 9.24 4.47
CA ALA A 66 15.79 8.24 3.40
C ALA A 66 15.24 8.82 2.07
N PRO A 67 16.01 9.67 1.35
CA PRO A 67 15.53 10.40 0.18
C PRO A 67 15.36 9.56 -1.11
N ASP A 68 15.97 8.38 -1.20
CA ASP A 68 16.02 7.55 -2.42
C ASP A 68 14.84 6.58 -2.59
N GLU A 69 13.83 6.62 -1.70
CA GLU A 69 12.69 5.70 -1.75
C GLU A 69 11.63 6.20 -2.74
N ALA A 70 11.68 5.76 -4.00
CA ALA A 70 10.60 6.02 -4.97
C ALA A 70 9.21 5.58 -4.46
N SER A 71 9.18 4.64 -3.50
CA SER A 71 7.99 4.13 -2.82
C SER A 71 7.20 5.19 -2.05
N ILE A 72 7.84 6.27 -1.56
CA ILE A 72 7.18 7.30 -0.74
C ILE A 72 6.32 8.27 -1.55
N GLU A 73 6.50 8.34 -2.88
CA GLU A 73 5.72 9.22 -3.74
C GLU A 73 4.22 8.86 -3.71
N GLN A 74 3.90 7.58 -3.64
CA GLN A 74 2.52 7.10 -3.58
C GLN A 74 1.80 7.54 -2.30
N LEU A 75 2.55 7.77 -1.21
CA LEU A 75 1.99 8.26 0.05
C LEU A 75 1.72 9.77 0.02
N ARG A 76 2.43 10.55 -0.80
CA ARG A 76 2.30 12.01 -0.85
C ARG A 76 0.89 12.47 -1.22
N ALA A 77 0.22 11.77 -2.13
CA ALA A 77 -1.14 12.09 -2.55
C ALA A 77 -2.17 12.04 -1.40
N HIS A 78 -1.88 11.27 -0.35
CA HIS A 78 -2.76 11.10 0.81
C HIS A 78 -2.23 11.78 2.07
N ALA A 79 -1.00 12.29 2.07
CA ALA A 79 -0.31 12.75 3.28
C ALA A 79 -1.02 13.91 4.01
N ASP A 80 -1.60 14.85 3.27
CA ASP A 80 -2.27 16.01 3.86
C ASP A 80 -3.60 15.66 4.54
N LYS A 81 -4.34 14.69 4.00
CA LYS A 81 -5.67 14.30 4.51
C LYS A 81 -5.67 13.05 5.38
N GLY A 82 -4.69 12.17 5.19
CA GLY A 82 -4.69 10.82 5.72
C GLY A 82 -5.40 9.82 4.81
N VAL A 83 -5.37 8.55 5.24
CA VAL A 83 -6.18 7.46 4.71
C VAL A 83 -7.13 6.99 5.82
N PRO A 84 -8.38 6.61 5.51
CA PRO A 84 -9.33 6.19 6.54
C PRO A 84 -8.82 4.95 7.27
N THR A 85 -9.17 4.82 8.55
CA THR A 85 -8.90 3.60 9.30
C THR A 85 -9.84 2.47 8.88
N VAL A 86 -9.48 1.22 9.19
CA VAL A 86 -10.39 0.08 9.01
C VAL A 86 -11.69 0.27 9.79
N ALA A 87 -11.63 0.95 10.95
CA ALA A 87 -12.82 1.28 11.73
C ALA A 87 -13.71 2.30 11.01
N ASP A 88 -13.12 3.35 10.42
CA ASP A 88 -13.85 4.34 9.62
C ASP A 88 -14.50 3.70 8.38
N LEU A 89 -13.77 2.79 7.71
CA LEU A 89 -14.30 2.03 6.57
C LEU A 89 -15.49 1.15 6.99
N ASN A 90 -15.40 0.44 8.13
CA ASN A 90 -16.52 -0.35 8.66
C ASN A 90 -17.72 0.53 9.02
N ALA A 91 -17.49 1.68 9.65
CA ALA A 91 -18.55 2.61 10.01
C ALA A 91 -19.26 3.20 8.78
N TRP A 92 -18.51 3.46 7.70
CA TRP A 92 -19.06 3.95 6.44
C TRP A 92 -19.78 2.85 5.63
N PHE A 93 -19.33 1.60 5.75
CA PHE A 93 -19.76 0.50 4.88
C PHE A 93 -21.27 0.29 4.86
N GLY A 94 -21.98 0.41 6.00
CA GLY A 94 -23.43 0.19 6.03
C GLY A 94 -24.21 1.10 5.06
N ALA A 95 -23.82 2.37 4.94
CA ALA A 95 -24.42 3.29 3.97
C ALA A 95 -24.06 2.94 2.51
N VAL A 96 -22.85 2.42 2.28
CA VAL A 96 -22.38 1.96 0.97
C VAL A 96 -23.11 0.69 0.55
N ALA A 97 -23.25 -0.28 1.46
CA ALA A 97 -23.96 -1.54 1.26
C ALA A 97 -25.42 -1.29 0.86
N ASN A 98 -26.11 -0.36 1.54
CA ASN A 98 -27.48 0.02 1.18
C ASN A 98 -27.58 0.56 -0.25
N ARG A 99 -26.63 1.41 -0.68
CA ARG A 99 -26.59 1.93 -2.06
C ARG A 99 -26.28 0.83 -3.08
N ILE A 100 -25.35 -0.08 -2.75
CA ILE A 100 -24.99 -1.22 -3.60
C ILE A 100 -26.21 -2.13 -3.82
N VAL A 101 -26.88 -2.57 -2.75
CA VAL A 101 -28.06 -3.46 -2.85
C VAL A 101 -29.24 -2.79 -3.55
N ALA A 102 -29.40 -1.47 -3.42
CA ALA A 102 -30.44 -0.73 -4.14
C ALA A 102 -30.29 -0.79 -5.67
N THR A 103 -29.11 -1.10 -6.20
CA THR A 103 -28.89 -1.24 -7.64
C THR A 103 -29.56 -2.47 -8.26
N GLU A 104 -29.78 -3.54 -7.50
CA GLU A 104 -30.54 -4.72 -7.96
C GLU A 104 -32.04 -4.44 -8.07
N ASN A 105 -32.55 -3.49 -7.30
CA ASN A 105 -33.98 -3.16 -7.23
C ASN A 105 -34.42 -2.14 -8.29
N LYS A 106 -33.55 -1.75 -9.23
CA LYS A 106 -33.96 -0.95 -10.38
C LYS A 106 -34.84 -1.82 -11.30
N LEU A 107 -36.16 -1.73 -11.13
CA LEU A 107 -37.10 -2.20 -12.16
C LEU A 107 -36.74 -1.51 -13.49
N PRO A 108 -36.84 -2.21 -14.63
CA PRO A 108 -36.67 -1.57 -15.91
C PRO A 108 -37.65 -0.38 -16.04
N PRO A 109 -37.20 0.77 -16.57
CA PRO A 109 -38.00 1.99 -16.68
C PRO A 109 -39.25 1.83 -17.56
N ASP A 110 -39.37 0.69 -18.24
CA ASP A 110 -40.45 0.37 -19.18
C ASP A 110 -41.52 -0.54 -18.57
N ALA A 111 -41.48 -0.85 -17.27
CA ALA A 111 -42.57 -1.54 -16.58
C ALA A 111 -43.78 -0.61 -16.49
N GLY A 112 -44.59 -0.60 -17.54
CA GLY A 112 -45.82 0.16 -17.59
C GLY A 112 -46.69 -0.17 -16.37
N ILE A 113 -47.42 0.83 -15.90
CA ILE A 113 -48.49 0.70 -14.88
C ILE A 113 -49.45 -0.47 -15.18
N TRP A 114 -49.55 -0.88 -16.45
CA TRP A 114 -50.28 -2.06 -16.91
C TRP A 114 -49.59 -3.40 -16.59
N ASP A 115 -48.27 -3.51 -16.69
CA ASP A 115 -47.52 -4.71 -16.30
C ASP A 115 -47.51 -4.90 -14.78
N GLN A 116 -47.53 -3.81 -14.01
CA GLN A 116 -47.69 -3.83 -12.55
C GLN A 116 -49.05 -4.43 -12.12
N LEU A 117 -50.10 -4.16 -12.91
CA LEU A 117 -51.46 -4.68 -12.68
C LEU A 117 -51.58 -6.16 -13.09
N VAL A 118 -50.96 -6.57 -14.20
CA VAL A 118 -50.90 -7.97 -14.63
C VAL A 118 -50.03 -8.83 -13.70
N ALA A 119 -48.93 -8.28 -13.17
CA ALA A 119 -48.10 -8.95 -12.16
C ALA A 119 -48.86 -9.17 -10.84
N SER A 120 -49.72 -8.23 -10.45
CA SER A 120 -50.56 -8.34 -9.25
C SER A 120 -51.64 -9.43 -9.38
N ALA A 121 -52.15 -9.70 -10.59
CA ALA A 121 -53.14 -10.75 -10.84
C ALA A 121 -52.55 -12.17 -10.94
N ARG A 122 -51.24 -12.31 -11.23
CA ARG A 122 -50.53 -13.61 -11.27
C ARG A 122 -50.00 -14.07 -9.90
N GLY A 123 -50.13 -13.25 -8.85
CA GLY A 123 -49.56 -13.47 -7.52
C GLY A 123 -50.09 -14.68 -6.73
N LEU A 124 -51.14 -15.36 -7.21
CA LEU A 124 -51.70 -16.56 -6.57
C LEU A 124 -51.12 -17.88 -7.09
N VAL A 125 -50.35 -17.87 -8.18
CA VAL A 125 -49.67 -19.07 -8.74
C VAL A 125 -48.22 -18.74 -9.11
N SER A 126 -47.55 -17.95 -8.28
CA SER A 126 -46.11 -17.81 -8.41
C SER A 126 -45.45 -19.04 -7.80
N VAL A 127 -45.12 -20.01 -8.65
CA VAL A 127 -44.20 -21.11 -8.30
C VAL A 127 -42.90 -20.44 -7.90
N ARG A 128 -42.68 -20.30 -6.58
CA ARG A 128 -41.42 -19.83 -6.02
C ARG A 128 -40.35 -20.80 -6.54
N PRO A 129 -39.38 -20.37 -7.37
CA PRO A 129 -38.21 -21.18 -7.63
C PRO A 129 -37.59 -21.45 -6.27
N VAL A 130 -37.46 -22.74 -5.94
CA VAL A 130 -36.77 -23.18 -4.74
C VAL A 130 -35.42 -22.51 -4.71
N ALA A 131 -35.21 -21.67 -3.69
CA ALA A 131 -33.96 -21.15 -3.16
C ALA A 131 -32.71 -21.61 -3.93
N GLY A 132 -32.51 -21.05 -5.12
CA GLY A 132 -31.25 -21.11 -5.81
C GLY A 132 -30.41 -19.96 -5.26
N ASN A 133 -29.33 -20.30 -4.57
CA ASN A 133 -28.22 -19.41 -4.23
C ASN A 133 -28.26 -18.63 -2.90
N VAL A 134 -28.30 -19.36 -1.78
CA VAL A 134 -27.59 -18.92 -0.56
C VAL A 134 -26.05 -19.08 -0.70
N SER A 135 -25.56 -19.30 -1.94
CA SER A 135 -24.17 -19.30 -2.38
C SER A 135 -23.97 -18.38 -3.61
N GLY A 136 -24.54 -17.17 -3.57
CA GLY A 136 -24.75 -16.33 -4.75
C GLY A 136 -23.61 -15.45 -5.25
N THR A 137 -23.57 -15.29 -6.58
CA THR A 137 -22.90 -14.22 -7.33
C THR A 137 -23.74 -12.93 -7.41
N GLY A 138 -24.90 -12.89 -6.73
CA GLY A 138 -25.75 -11.70 -6.63
C GLY A 138 -25.14 -10.62 -5.74
N VAL A 139 -25.61 -9.38 -5.88
CA VAL A 139 -25.07 -8.20 -5.20
C VAL A 139 -25.22 -8.32 -3.68
N GLY A 140 -26.35 -8.81 -3.18
CA GLY A 140 -26.55 -9.04 -1.73
C GLY A 140 -25.49 -9.96 -1.11
N PRO A 141 -25.31 -11.20 -1.60
CA PRO A 141 -24.26 -12.10 -1.13
C PRO A 141 -22.83 -11.55 -1.27
N ILE A 142 -22.49 -10.88 -2.38
CA ILE A 142 -21.17 -10.24 -2.54
C ILE A 142 -20.96 -9.15 -1.48
N THR A 143 -21.97 -8.30 -1.27
CA THR A 143 -21.93 -7.21 -0.26
C THR A 143 -21.74 -7.77 1.15
N ALA A 144 -22.41 -8.88 1.49
CA ALA A 144 -22.22 -9.53 2.78
C ALA A 144 -20.79 -10.10 2.97
N ARG A 145 -20.18 -10.66 1.91
CA ARG A 145 -18.78 -11.13 1.96
C ARG A 145 -17.78 -9.97 2.06
N MET A 146 -18.06 -8.84 1.41
CA MET A 146 -17.30 -7.60 1.61
C MET A 146 -17.36 -7.13 3.06
N GLU A 147 -18.54 -7.13 3.68
CA GLU A 147 -18.71 -6.75 5.08
C GLU A 147 -17.88 -7.61 6.02
N ALA A 148 -17.99 -8.94 5.86
CA ALA A 148 -17.24 -9.89 6.68
C ALA A 148 -15.73 -9.70 6.53
N ALA A 149 -15.25 -9.43 5.31
CA ALA A 149 -13.83 -9.15 5.06
C ALA A 149 -13.37 -7.84 5.72
N LEU A 150 -14.18 -6.77 5.64
CA LEU A 150 -13.90 -5.49 6.30
C LEU A 150 -13.86 -5.61 7.82
N GLN A 151 -14.80 -6.36 8.42
CA GLN A 151 -14.82 -6.62 9.86
C GLN A 151 -13.60 -7.43 10.32
N ALA A 152 -13.08 -8.30 9.46
CA ALA A 152 -11.84 -9.05 9.69
C ALA A 152 -10.57 -8.21 9.43
N GLY A 153 -10.68 -6.99 8.89
CA GLY A 153 -9.56 -6.16 8.46
C GLY A 153 -8.87 -6.64 7.18
N ASP A 154 -9.49 -7.55 6.43
CA ASP A 154 -8.97 -8.11 5.19
C ASP A 154 -9.41 -7.25 3.99
N LEU A 155 -8.68 -6.15 3.77
CA LEU A 155 -8.96 -5.20 2.69
C LEU A 155 -8.74 -5.80 1.30
N GLU A 156 -7.81 -6.74 1.15
CA GLU A 156 -7.55 -7.43 -0.12
C GLU A 156 -8.76 -8.28 -0.52
N ARG A 157 -9.29 -9.06 0.43
CA ARG A 157 -10.49 -9.85 0.21
C ARG A 157 -11.70 -8.97 -0.04
N ALA A 158 -11.87 -7.89 0.72
CA ALA A 158 -12.98 -6.95 0.52
C ALA A 158 -12.97 -6.33 -0.90
N LEU A 159 -11.79 -5.94 -1.40
CA LEU A 159 -11.61 -5.43 -2.77
C LEU A 159 -11.86 -6.50 -3.83
N THR A 160 -11.43 -7.73 -3.59
CA THR A 160 -11.69 -8.87 -4.49
C THR A 160 -13.19 -9.16 -4.63
N GLU A 161 -13.96 -9.05 -3.55
CA GLU A 161 -15.42 -9.18 -3.61
C GLU A 161 -16.05 -7.97 -4.31
N TRP A 162 -15.56 -6.75 -4.03
CA TRP A 162 -16.01 -5.54 -4.75
C TRP A 162 -15.83 -5.66 -6.28
N GLU A 163 -14.75 -6.29 -6.73
CA GLU A 163 -14.48 -6.53 -8.15
C GLU A 163 -15.48 -7.48 -8.81
N GLN A 164 -16.24 -8.25 -8.05
CA GLN A 164 -17.30 -9.12 -8.57
C GLN A 164 -18.63 -8.40 -8.71
N LEU A 165 -18.77 -7.18 -8.16
CA LEU A 165 -19.99 -6.40 -8.27
C LEU A 165 -20.30 -6.03 -9.74
N PRO A 166 -21.59 -5.98 -10.12
CA PRO A 166 -22.02 -5.42 -11.40
C PRO A 166 -21.60 -3.95 -11.57
N ALA A 167 -21.56 -3.48 -12.83
CA ALA A 167 -21.09 -2.13 -13.16
C ALA A 167 -21.82 -1.02 -12.39
N ASP A 168 -23.15 -1.10 -12.27
CA ASP A 168 -23.97 -0.14 -11.51
C ASP A 168 -23.59 -0.09 -10.02
N ALA A 169 -23.40 -1.26 -9.41
CA ALA A 169 -23.00 -1.38 -8.01
C ALA A 169 -21.58 -0.85 -7.77
N LYS A 170 -20.65 -1.11 -8.69
CA LYS A 170 -19.29 -0.53 -8.65
C LYS A 170 -19.34 0.99 -8.78
N ALA A 171 -20.11 1.52 -9.73
CA ALA A 171 -20.20 2.97 -9.95
C ALA A 171 -20.69 3.71 -8.70
N THR A 172 -21.70 3.19 -7.99
CA THR A 172 -22.20 3.85 -6.76
C THR A 172 -21.30 3.67 -5.53
N SER A 173 -20.31 2.77 -5.59
CA SER A 173 -19.41 2.44 -4.47
C SER A 173 -17.93 2.71 -4.79
N GLN A 174 -17.64 3.36 -5.91
CA GLN A 174 -16.28 3.59 -6.41
C GLN A 174 -15.42 4.33 -5.39
N GLU A 175 -15.94 5.41 -4.80
CA GLU A 175 -15.24 6.19 -3.78
C GLU A 175 -14.84 5.31 -2.58
N PHE A 176 -15.72 4.40 -2.15
CA PHE A 176 -15.44 3.48 -1.06
C PHE A 176 -14.30 2.51 -1.43
N ALA A 177 -14.32 1.98 -2.65
CA ALA A 177 -13.26 1.11 -3.15
C ALA A 177 -11.92 1.84 -3.27
N ASP A 178 -11.92 3.10 -3.73
CA ASP A 178 -10.71 3.90 -3.84
C ASP A 178 -10.09 4.18 -2.46
N GLN A 179 -10.92 4.46 -1.46
CA GLN A 179 -10.47 4.64 -0.07
C GLN A 179 -9.95 3.33 0.56
N MET A 180 -10.59 2.18 0.28
CA MET A 180 -10.05 0.88 0.68
C MET A 180 -8.68 0.60 0.04
N ARG A 181 -8.52 0.87 -1.27
CA ARG A 181 -7.24 0.72 -1.97
C ARG A 181 -6.16 1.63 -1.38
N ALA A 182 -6.49 2.89 -1.12
CA ALA A 182 -5.56 3.84 -0.53
C ALA A 182 -5.06 3.33 0.82
N ARG A 183 -5.96 2.82 1.68
CA ARG A 183 -5.59 2.25 2.98
C ARG A 183 -4.69 1.03 2.84
N ARG A 184 -5.09 0.05 2.03
CA ARG A 184 -4.31 -1.18 1.73
C ARG A 184 -2.92 -0.84 1.19
N ASN A 185 -2.83 0.10 0.26
CA ASN A 185 -1.56 0.56 -0.31
C ASN A 185 -0.67 1.20 0.75
N ALA A 186 -1.23 2.07 1.59
CA ALA A 186 -0.48 2.72 2.67
C ALA A 186 0.07 1.69 3.66
N ASP A 187 -0.75 0.71 4.08
CA ASP A 187 -0.34 -0.36 4.98
C ASP A 187 0.80 -1.20 4.37
N ALA A 188 0.67 -1.60 3.10
CA ALA A 188 1.68 -2.39 2.40
C ALA A 188 3.01 -1.62 2.21
N LEU A 189 2.93 -0.34 1.86
CA LEU A 189 4.11 0.51 1.68
C LEU A 189 4.86 0.68 3.00
N VAL A 190 4.17 1.05 4.07
CA VAL A 190 4.79 1.24 5.39
C VAL A 190 5.42 -0.04 5.91
N GLN A 191 4.74 -1.18 5.77
CA GLN A 191 5.32 -2.48 6.16
C GLN A 191 6.62 -2.77 5.40
N ARG A 192 6.67 -2.43 4.10
CA ARG A 192 7.88 -2.54 3.30
C ARG A 192 8.97 -1.59 3.79
N LEU A 193 8.68 -0.32 4.06
CA LEU A 193 9.65 0.64 4.57
C LEU A 193 10.27 0.19 5.90
N VAL A 194 9.44 -0.35 6.81
CA VAL A 194 9.93 -0.94 8.07
C VAL A 194 10.81 -2.16 7.79
N ALA A 195 10.39 -3.09 6.93
CA ALA A 195 11.17 -4.28 6.59
C ALA A 195 12.50 -3.93 5.92
N ASP A 196 12.51 -2.94 5.03
CA ASP A 196 13.72 -2.51 4.30
C ASP A 196 14.70 -1.77 5.23
N SER A 197 14.21 -1.04 6.23
CA SER A 197 15.07 -0.43 7.26
C SER A 197 15.85 -1.45 8.12
N LEU A 198 15.38 -2.70 8.15
CA LEU A 198 16.03 -3.80 8.87
C LEU A 198 17.06 -4.55 8.02
N LYS A 199 17.10 -4.33 6.70
CA LYS A 199 18.05 -4.98 5.80
C LYS A 199 19.40 -4.26 5.87
N PRO A 200 20.53 -4.99 5.93
CA PRO A 200 21.84 -4.39 5.73
C PRO A 200 21.88 -3.68 4.37
N LYS A 201 22.33 -2.41 4.32
CA LYS A 201 22.39 -1.66 3.06
C LYS A 201 23.41 -2.34 2.15
N ALA A 202 22.93 -3.07 1.14
CA ALA A 202 23.80 -3.75 0.19
C ALA A 202 24.63 -2.70 -0.55
N SER A 203 25.96 -2.84 -0.48
CA SER A 203 26.93 -1.97 -1.12
C SER A 203 26.61 -1.86 -2.61
N ALA A 204 26.28 -0.67 -3.10
CA ALA A 204 25.98 -0.40 -4.51
C ALA A 204 27.22 -0.43 -5.43
N ASP A 205 28.29 -1.17 -5.10
CA ASP A 205 29.60 -1.04 -5.76
C ASP A 205 30.16 -2.33 -6.38
N GLU A 206 29.44 -3.47 -6.32
CA GLU A 206 29.91 -4.72 -6.95
C GLU A 206 29.63 -4.84 -8.47
N ALA A 207 29.05 -3.83 -9.12
CA ALA A 207 28.71 -3.89 -10.55
C ALA A 207 29.62 -3.06 -11.48
N GLY A 208 30.64 -2.37 -10.98
CA GLY A 208 31.45 -1.42 -11.79
C GLY A 208 32.87 -1.85 -12.17
N GLY A 209 33.44 -2.88 -11.54
CA GLY A 209 34.87 -3.18 -11.64
C GLY A 209 35.24 -4.29 -12.63
N ALA A 210 34.92 -4.15 -13.91
CA ALA A 210 35.60 -4.93 -14.95
C ALA A 210 36.94 -4.27 -15.28
N PRO A 211 38.10 -4.93 -15.15
CA PRO A 211 39.27 -4.55 -15.90
C PRO A 211 39.24 -5.28 -17.24
N ALA A 212 38.95 -4.52 -18.29
CA ALA A 212 39.51 -4.78 -19.60
C ALA A 212 41.03 -4.54 -19.55
N SER A 213 41.74 -5.12 -20.54
CA SER A 213 43.15 -4.91 -20.93
C SER A 213 44.16 -5.85 -20.26
N SER A 214 45.21 -6.38 -20.90
CA SER A 214 45.71 -6.54 -22.28
C SER A 214 47.09 -7.19 -22.12
N GLY A 215 47.50 -8.03 -23.07
CA GLY A 215 48.89 -8.09 -23.54
C GLY A 215 49.99 -8.51 -22.56
N GLN A 216 50.39 -9.77 -22.65
CA GLN A 216 51.71 -10.13 -23.19
C GLN A 216 51.71 -11.60 -23.64
#